data_AF-A0A9W6WA48-F1
#
_entry.id   AF-A0A9W6WA48-F1
#
_cell.length_a   1.000
_cell.length_b   1.000
_cell.length_c   1.000
_cell.angle_alpha   90.00
_cell.angle_beta   90.00
_cell.angle_gamma   90.00
#
_symmetry.space_group_name_H-M   'P 1'
#
loop_
_entity.id
_entity.type
_entity.pdbx_description
1 polymer ?
#
loop_
_entity_poly.entity_id
_entity_poly.type
_entity_poly.pdbx_seq_one_letter_code
_entity_poly.pdbx_strand_id
1 'polypeptide(L)'
;MPTTHDQPRVPAHLTGIEDAVPGLAEHRAVTTLLNPRRGNPNEGQSSIGGPLRWPGDEPWPVCEDSHEDWLGVWDEADTHPLTHFGDVWTVRLAFANWNDVSEAILDKLRRYVTVAEVREAGPVPLIPVAQLRRQDVPDLPWPDDADLFQLLWCPMEHGSGGPAPVVRWRKAAEISGWGRADNPFAVADRRYVPWPCVLEPVRTVEYLPDAPGIAAALGSWSPLAPAWKAGGLRWWRTSEPECCDAPMLLTLTIGPGTPEAWFGAVPEEPDPAGVELGPGNNFALWRCAGDPAHVRLERALRHALPTIDASVTVPERLARAEEEIPGLAAHRGVATMLRPRPGEPGVRENSIGGPLLWPAHEPWPTCSEDHEAWLEFEANSPYPDGLPLDEMRGPIPLLPIAQLFRGDVPGFTGPDEADVMQVLWCPISHHMALWCPKVSVRWRRAAEITQVLEHPPTPPGMAGPYLPRPSLLSPERVVEYDAWGVPEGIRQEEIDWYEDGEKLGGFAGWSLSDPHPVHCACGSDVQLLMCIHGYDIDVTIGRGYSLWIWSCTTSWDHPVQTSMQ
;
A
#
# COMPACT_ATOMS: atom_id res chain seq x y z
N MET A 1 20.43 15.70 40.63
CA MET A 1 19.98 16.82 39.77
C MET A 1 18.99 16.23 38.79
N PRO A 2 17.78 16.79 38.62
CA PRO A 2 16.87 16.29 37.59
C PRO A 2 17.56 16.54 36.25
N THR A 3 17.85 15.46 35.51
CA THR A 3 18.39 15.57 34.16
C THR A 3 17.31 16.20 33.27
N THR A 4 17.73 16.95 32.27
CA THR A 4 16.94 17.72 31.29
C THR A 4 15.97 16.89 30.42
N HIS A 5 15.60 15.69 30.84
CA HIS A 5 14.78 14.71 30.08
C HIS A 5 13.29 14.71 30.43
N ASP A 6 12.84 15.52 31.41
CA ASP A 6 11.46 15.43 31.89
C ASP A 6 10.44 16.25 31.08
N GLN A 7 10.91 17.28 30.35
CA GLN A 7 10.04 18.07 29.46
C GLN A 7 10.22 17.67 28.00
N PRO A 8 9.11 17.42 27.26
CA PRO A 8 9.18 17.18 25.83
C PRO A 8 9.85 18.34 25.08
N ARG A 9 10.74 18.01 24.16
CA ARG A 9 11.36 19.00 23.27
C ARG A 9 10.31 19.48 22.26
N VAL A 10 10.05 20.78 22.26
CA VAL A 10 9.15 21.40 21.28
C VAL A 10 9.97 21.83 20.06
N PRO A 11 9.62 21.37 18.85
CA PRO A 11 10.21 21.85 17.61
C PRO A 11 10.02 23.35 17.40
N ALA A 12 10.91 23.96 16.61
CA ALA A 12 10.87 25.40 16.35
C ALA A 12 9.53 25.84 15.73
N HIS A 13 8.98 25.06 14.78
CA HIS A 13 7.70 25.35 14.14
C HIS A 13 6.48 25.18 15.05
N LEU A 14 6.62 24.48 16.18
CA LEU A 14 5.57 24.30 17.19
C LEU A 14 5.72 25.26 18.38
N THR A 15 6.76 26.09 18.40
CA THR A 15 7.01 27.00 19.52
C THR A 15 5.98 28.12 19.54
N GLY A 16 5.25 28.26 20.65
CA GLY A 16 4.21 29.29 20.83
C GLY A 16 2.90 29.01 20.06
N ILE A 17 2.75 27.82 19.48
CA ILE A 17 1.57 27.48 18.68
C ILE A 17 0.27 27.44 19.52
N GLU A 18 0.35 26.99 20.78
CA GLU A 18 -0.80 26.94 21.69
C GLU A 18 -1.28 28.35 22.08
N ASP A 19 -0.39 29.35 22.07
CA ASP A 19 -0.78 30.76 22.29
C ASP A 19 -1.44 31.35 21.03
N ALA A 20 -1.03 30.89 19.84
CA ALA A 20 -1.56 31.35 18.56
C ALA A 20 -2.92 30.71 18.21
N VAL A 21 -3.19 29.50 18.70
CA VAL A 21 -4.39 28.71 18.38
C VAL A 21 -5.15 28.36 19.66
N PRO A 22 -6.22 29.10 19.99
CA PRO A 22 -7.01 28.85 21.19
C PRO A 22 -7.57 27.42 21.23
N GLY A 23 -7.38 26.72 22.36
CA GLY A 23 -7.88 25.35 22.55
C GLY A 23 -6.97 24.24 22.01
N LEU A 24 -5.89 24.58 21.29
CA LEU A 24 -5.00 23.59 20.67
C LEU A 24 -4.33 22.63 21.68
N ALA A 25 -4.10 23.08 22.92
CA ALA A 25 -3.52 22.27 23.97
C ALA A 25 -4.33 20.99 24.30
N GLU A 26 -5.64 20.97 24.02
CA GLU A 26 -6.50 19.79 24.20
C GLU A 26 -6.23 18.70 23.16
N HIS A 27 -5.62 19.05 22.03
CA HIS A 27 -5.29 18.15 20.93
C HIS A 27 -3.83 17.71 20.93
N ARG A 28 -3.07 18.10 21.95
CA ARG A 28 -1.64 17.77 22.09
C ARG A 28 -1.46 16.33 22.55
N ALA A 29 -0.53 15.63 21.93
CA ALA A 29 0.04 14.38 22.42
C ALA A 29 1.54 14.51 22.66
N VAL A 30 2.06 13.64 23.54
CA VAL A 30 3.50 13.43 23.72
C VAL A 30 3.86 12.12 23.04
N THR A 31 4.94 12.14 22.27
CA THR A 31 5.50 10.96 21.61
C THR A 31 7.01 10.93 21.80
N THR A 32 7.62 9.76 21.67
CA THR A 32 9.08 9.63 21.66
C THR A 32 9.55 9.24 20.26
N LEU A 33 10.25 10.14 19.59
CA LEU A 33 11.01 9.84 18.39
C LEU A 33 12.18 8.92 18.75
N LEU A 34 12.35 7.81 18.03
CA LEU A 34 13.34 6.79 18.38
C LEU A 34 14.73 7.08 17.81
N ASN A 35 14.81 7.80 16.69
CA ASN A 35 16.05 8.25 16.04
C ASN A 35 17.07 7.11 15.86
N PRO A 36 16.78 6.11 15.02
CA PRO A 36 17.72 5.03 14.77
C PRO A 36 19.02 5.56 14.14
N ARG A 37 20.15 5.05 14.61
CA ARG A 37 21.46 5.21 13.95
C ARG A 37 22.12 3.86 13.81
N ARG A 38 22.63 3.55 12.61
CA ARG A 38 23.34 2.30 12.34
C ARG A 38 24.47 2.09 13.35
N GLY A 39 24.51 0.90 13.93
CA GLY A 39 25.46 0.59 14.99
C GLY A 39 25.30 -0.84 15.51
N ASN A 40 26.04 -1.16 16.57
CA ASN A 40 26.03 -2.48 17.20
C ASN A 40 25.41 -2.39 18.59
N PRO A 41 24.06 -2.40 18.72
CA PRO A 41 23.41 -2.43 20.02
C PRO A 41 23.77 -3.70 20.78
N ASN A 42 23.82 -3.59 22.12
CA ASN A 42 23.78 -4.75 23.00
C ASN A 42 22.36 -4.94 23.55
N GLU A 43 22.10 -6.11 24.11
CA GLU A 43 20.76 -6.51 24.52
C GLU A 43 20.28 -5.76 25.78
N GLY A 44 21.13 -4.98 26.45
CA GLY A 44 20.73 -4.06 27.51
C GLY A 44 20.11 -2.75 27.02
N GLN A 45 20.26 -2.42 25.74
CA GLN A 45 19.88 -1.13 25.16
C GLN A 45 18.51 -1.19 24.48
N SER A 46 17.91 -0.01 24.26
CA SER A 46 16.87 0.13 23.25
C SER A 46 17.51 0.12 21.86
N SER A 47 16.92 -0.61 20.92
CA SER A 47 17.45 -0.83 19.58
C SER A 47 16.34 -1.06 18.55
N ILE A 48 16.68 -0.83 17.28
CA ILE A 48 15.97 -1.41 16.13
C ILE A 48 16.95 -2.39 15.49
N GLY A 49 16.47 -3.59 15.15
CA GLY A 49 17.32 -4.73 14.82
C GLY A 49 18.32 -5.09 15.93
N GLY A 50 19.30 -5.91 15.56
CA GLY A 50 20.30 -6.41 16.50
C GLY A 50 19.73 -7.44 17.51
N PRO A 51 20.51 -7.82 18.53
CA PRO A 51 20.12 -8.86 19.47
C PRO A 51 19.12 -8.35 20.53
N LEU A 52 18.12 -9.18 20.87
CA LEU A 52 17.15 -8.90 21.95
C LEU A 52 17.60 -9.53 23.26
N ARG A 53 17.16 -8.94 24.39
CA ARG A 53 17.35 -9.52 25.72
C ARG A 53 16.39 -10.67 25.92
N TRP A 54 16.82 -11.88 25.60
CA TRP A 54 15.97 -13.06 25.67
C TRP A 54 16.41 -14.02 26.77
N PRO A 55 15.50 -14.62 27.56
CA PRO A 55 15.86 -15.63 28.56
C PRO A 55 16.53 -16.84 27.92
N GLY A 56 17.59 -17.36 28.55
CA GLY A 56 18.34 -18.50 28.00
C GLY A 56 17.63 -19.84 28.11
N ASP A 57 16.59 -19.91 28.95
CA ASP A 57 15.75 -21.07 29.21
C ASP A 57 14.40 -21.03 28.47
N GLU A 58 14.08 -19.91 27.80
CA GLU A 58 12.87 -19.77 27.00
C GLU A 58 13.18 -20.02 25.52
N PRO A 59 12.48 -20.94 24.84
CA PRO A 59 12.67 -21.14 23.41
C PRO A 59 12.35 -19.86 22.64
N TRP A 60 13.09 -19.63 21.56
CA TRP A 60 12.81 -18.50 20.67
C TRP A 60 11.45 -18.66 19.99
N PRO A 61 10.63 -17.60 19.88
CA PRO A 61 9.29 -17.72 19.33
C PRO A 61 9.36 -17.97 17.82
N VAL A 62 8.42 -18.77 17.35
CA VAL A 62 8.24 -19.13 15.96
C VAL A 62 6.85 -18.74 15.50
N CYS A 63 6.69 -18.45 14.22
CA CYS A 63 5.41 -18.35 13.56
C CYS A 63 4.95 -19.76 13.16
N GLU A 64 3.77 -20.15 13.63
CA GLU A 64 3.13 -21.44 13.32
C GLU A 64 2.12 -21.33 12.17
N ASP A 65 1.89 -20.12 11.64
CA ASP A 65 0.96 -19.92 10.53
C ASP A 65 1.43 -20.67 9.29
N SER A 66 0.46 -21.06 8.44
CA SER A 66 0.78 -21.55 7.12
C SER A 66 1.31 -20.39 6.28
N HIS A 67 2.53 -20.54 5.78
CA HIS A 67 3.12 -19.61 4.83
C HIS A 67 2.97 -20.10 3.38
N GLU A 68 2.34 -21.28 3.18
CA GLU A 68 2.18 -21.93 1.87
C GLU A 68 1.36 -21.07 0.91
N ASP A 69 0.30 -20.43 1.42
CA ASP A 69 -0.63 -19.61 0.64
C ASP A 69 0.06 -18.37 0.05
N TRP A 70 1.13 -17.89 0.70
CA TRP A 70 1.92 -16.72 0.27
C TRP A 70 3.15 -17.08 -0.56
N LEU A 71 3.58 -18.34 -0.52
CA LEU A 71 4.78 -18.81 -1.24
C LEU A 71 4.50 -19.18 -2.70
N GLY A 72 3.23 -19.19 -3.12
CA GLY A 72 2.83 -19.79 -4.38
C GLY A 72 3.00 -21.31 -4.31
N VAL A 73 1.90 -22.04 -4.36
CA VAL A 73 1.85 -23.50 -4.25
C VAL A 73 2.89 -24.17 -5.15
N TRP A 74 3.78 -24.98 -4.56
CA TRP A 74 4.49 -26.08 -5.23
C TRP A 74 4.19 -27.36 -4.46
N ASP A 75 3.19 -28.10 -4.91
CA ASP A 75 3.04 -29.52 -4.58
C ASP A 75 3.55 -30.33 -5.79
N GLU A 76 4.39 -31.34 -5.57
CA GLU A 76 4.86 -32.21 -6.67
C GLU A 76 3.71 -33.01 -7.34
N ALA A 77 2.50 -32.96 -6.77
CA ALA A 77 1.32 -33.64 -7.29
C ALA A 77 0.16 -32.72 -7.74
N ASP A 78 0.14 -31.42 -7.43
CA ASP A 78 -0.96 -30.50 -7.77
C ASP A 78 -0.42 -29.13 -8.26
N THR A 79 -0.74 -28.79 -9.52
CA THR A 79 -0.08 -27.74 -10.33
C THR A 79 -0.92 -26.48 -10.57
N HIS A 80 -1.43 -25.83 -9.51
CA HIS A 80 -2.12 -24.53 -9.64
C HIS A 80 -1.63 -23.51 -8.58
N PRO A 81 -0.98 -22.39 -8.95
CA PRO A 81 -0.63 -21.30 -8.06
C PRO A 81 -1.74 -20.24 -8.03
N LEU A 82 -1.98 -19.67 -6.85
CA LEU A 82 -2.69 -18.40 -6.69
C LEU A 82 -1.62 -17.30 -6.70
N THR A 83 -1.85 -16.24 -7.46
CA THR A 83 -0.90 -15.18 -7.78
C THR A 83 -0.42 -14.36 -6.58
N HIS A 84 0.90 -14.39 -6.35
CA HIS A 84 1.66 -13.31 -5.72
C HIS A 84 3.07 -13.24 -6.33
N PHE A 85 3.37 -12.17 -7.07
CA PHE A 85 4.74 -11.81 -7.47
C PHE A 85 5.39 -11.04 -6.31
N GLY A 86 5.78 -11.78 -5.27
CA GLY A 86 6.84 -11.36 -4.36
C GLY A 86 8.08 -12.15 -4.72
N ASP A 87 9.20 -11.49 -4.99
CA ASP A 87 10.48 -12.18 -4.99
C ASP A 87 10.70 -12.77 -3.59
N VAL A 88 10.36 -14.04 -3.35
CA VAL A 88 10.65 -14.67 -2.05
C VAL A 88 12.16 -14.89 -1.98
N TRP A 89 12.85 -14.04 -1.21
CA TRP A 89 14.29 -14.07 -1.06
C TRP A 89 14.71 -15.01 0.07
N THR A 90 15.02 -16.25 -0.25
CA THR A 90 15.51 -17.19 0.74
C THR A 90 17.02 -17.31 0.74
N VAL A 91 17.64 -16.94 1.87
CA VAL A 91 18.77 -17.67 2.40
C VAL A 91 18.47 -17.96 3.86
N ARG A 92 18.86 -19.16 4.26
CA ARG A 92 19.18 -19.53 5.63
C ARG A 92 20.09 -18.44 6.20
N LEU A 93 19.53 -17.42 6.85
CA LEU A 93 20.30 -16.36 7.47
C LEU A 93 21.29 -17.09 8.39
N ALA A 94 22.57 -17.00 8.09
CA ALA A 94 23.59 -17.82 8.75
C ALA A 94 24.68 -16.88 9.22
N PHE A 95 24.32 -16.05 10.18
CA PHE A 95 25.25 -15.19 10.88
C PHE A 95 25.27 -15.51 12.37
N ALA A 96 26.41 -15.17 12.98
CA ALA A 96 26.71 -15.48 14.37
C ALA A 96 26.01 -14.50 15.33
N ASN A 97 25.65 -13.32 14.84
CA ASN A 97 25.06 -12.28 15.66
C ASN A 97 24.14 -11.41 14.78
N TRP A 98 23.00 -10.97 15.31
CA TRP A 98 22.11 -10.04 14.59
C TRP A 98 22.74 -8.67 14.36
N ASN A 99 23.85 -8.35 15.02
CA ASN A 99 24.70 -7.21 14.67
C ASN A 99 25.50 -7.42 13.36
N ASP A 100 25.58 -8.64 12.83
CA ASP A 100 26.29 -8.92 11.57
C ASP A 100 25.44 -8.58 10.33
N VAL A 101 24.13 -8.35 10.49
CA VAL A 101 23.22 -8.00 9.39
C VAL A 101 23.77 -6.79 8.64
N SER A 102 24.01 -6.99 7.34
CA SER A 102 24.64 -6.01 6.46
C SER A 102 24.19 -6.24 5.02
N GLU A 103 24.38 -5.24 4.17
CA GLU A 103 24.11 -5.32 2.73
C GLU A 103 24.78 -6.54 2.11
N ALA A 104 26.05 -6.79 2.43
CA ALA A 104 26.77 -7.95 1.90
C ALA A 104 26.21 -9.31 2.35
N ILE A 105 25.45 -9.37 3.46
CA ILE A 105 24.70 -10.55 3.88
C ILE A 105 23.33 -10.59 3.19
N LEU A 106 22.63 -9.45 3.12
CA LEU A 106 21.33 -9.35 2.46
C LEU A 106 21.42 -9.53 0.93
N ASP A 107 22.55 -9.19 0.30
CA ASP A 107 22.82 -9.42 -1.14
C ASP A 107 23.23 -10.87 -1.42
N LYS A 108 23.64 -11.62 -0.39
CA LYS A 108 23.84 -13.06 -0.51
C LYS A 108 22.52 -13.82 -0.54
N LEU A 109 21.39 -13.18 -0.22
CA LEU A 109 20.06 -13.77 -0.38
C LEU A 109 19.89 -14.20 -1.84
N ARG A 110 19.71 -15.50 -2.07
CA ARG A 110 19.50 -16.11 -3.39
C ARG A 110 18.02 -16.35 -3.60
N ARG A 111 17.63 -16.43 -4.86
CA ARG A 111 16.29 -16.08 -5.31
C ARG A 111 15.21 -17.18 -5.16
N TYR A 112 15.49 -18.40 -4.68
CA TYR A 112 14.49 -19.48 -4.75
C TYR A 112 14.58 -20.50 -3.60
N VAL A 113 13.44 -20.78 -2.95
CA VAL A 113 13.14 -21.93 -2.08
C VAL A 113 11.81 -22.52 -2.52
N THR A 114 11.70 -23.84 -2.46
CA THR A 114 10.49 -24.58 -2.80
C THR A 114 9.51 -24.63 -1.62
N VAL A 115 8.21 -24.77 -1.87
CA VAL A 115 7.21 -24.98 -0.80
C VAL A 115 7.52 -26.25 0.02
N ALA A 116 8.07 -27.29 -0.61
CA ALA A 116 8.53 -28.49 0.09
C ALA A 116 9.62 -28.19 1.13
N GLU A 117 10.59 -27.34 0.80
CA GLU A 117 11.63 -26.92 1.74
C GLU A 117 11.07 -26.08 2.89
N VAL A 118 10.05 -25.23 2.66
CA VAL A 118 9.36 -24.50 3.74
C VAL A 118 8.53 -25.45 4.62
N ARG A 119 7.78 -26.37 4.00
CA ARG A 119 7.00 -27.41 4.70
C ARG A 119 7.89 -28.26 5.60
N GLU A 120 9.04 -28.67 5.09
CA GLU A 120 10.01 -29.49 5.85
C GLU A 120 10.70 -28.68 6.96
N ALA A 121 10.96 -27.38 6.74
CA ALA A 121 11.63 -26.54 7.73
C ALA A 121 10.76 -26.25 8.97
N GLY A 122 9.44 -26.35 8.86
CA GLY A 122 8.51 -26.18 9.98
C GLY A 122 8.32 -24.72 10.40
N PRO A 123 7.93 -24.45 11.65
CA PRO A 123 7.65 -23.09 12.14
C PRO A 123 8.80 -22.10 11.88
N VAL A 124 8.48 -20.89 11.42
CA VAL A 124 9.47 -19.87 11.04
C VAL A 124 9.93 -19.10 12.27
N PRO A 125 11.22 -19.09 12.64
CA PRO A 125 11.73 -18.22 13.70
C PRO A 125 11.39 -16.75 13.44
N LEU A 126 10.77 -16.08 14.42
CA LEU A 126 10.48 -14.66 14.31
C LEU A 126 11.78 -13.86 14.33
N ILE A 127 11.90 -12.81 13.53
CA ILE A 127 13.10 -11.98 13.53
C ILE A 127 12.98 -10.86 14.58
N PRO A 128 14.11 -10.45 15.19
CA PRO A 128 14.11 -9.35 16.15
C PRO A 128 13.95 -8.01 15.42
N VAL A 129 12.92 -7.24 15.79
CA VAL A 129 12.60 -5.97 15.10
C VAL A 129 13.00 -4.77 15.93
N ALA A 130 12.57 -4.73 17.18
CA ALA A 130 12.90 -3.64 18.09
C ALA A 130 12.86 -4.10 19.55
N GLN A 131 13.68 -3.45 20.37
CA GLN A 131 13.58 -3.54 21.83
C GLN A 131 13.57 -2.13 22.40
N LEU A 132 12.65 -1.84 23.31
CA LEU A 132 12.56 -0.52 23.96
C LEU A 132 12.55 -0.67 25.47
N ARG A 133 13.26 0.22 26.15
CA ARG A 133 13.32 0.32 27.61
C ARG A 133 12.38 1.41 28.08
N ARG A 134 11.69 1.20 29.20
CA ARG A 134 10.79 2.21 29.77
C ARG A 134 11.45 3.54 30.10
N GLN A 135 12.72 3.52 30.49
CA GLN A 135 13.52 4.74 30.71
C GLN A 135 13.71 5.58 29.44
N ASP A 136 13.65 4.94 28.26
CA ASP A 136 13.93 5.55 26.96
C ASP A 136 12.63 6.02 26.29
N VAL A 137 11.52 5.31 26.53
CA VAL A 137 10.16 5.65 26.04
C VAL A 137 9.13 5.68 27.18
N PRO A 138 9.21 6.66 28.10
CA PRO A 138 8.44 6.66 29.34
C PRO A 138 6.94 6.91 29.14
N ASP A 139 6.53 7.53 28.04
CA ASP A 139 5.13 7.89 27.76
C ASP A 139 4.32 6.76 27.11
N LEU A 140 4.95 5.65 26.73
CA LEU A 140 4.20 4.48 26.31
C LEU A 140 3.29 4.02 27.46
N PRO A 141 2.06 3.57 27.17
CA PRO A 141 1.23 2.94 28.18
C PRO A 141 1.81 1.56 28.49
N TRP A 142 2.74 1.48 29.44
CA TRP A 142 3.36 0.21 29.85
C TRP A 142 2.34 -0.65 30.62
N PRO A 143 2.13 -1.93 30.23
CA PRO A 143 1.30 -2.85 31.01
C PRO A 143 2.03 -3.25 32.30
N ASP A 144 1.28 -3.29 33.40
CA ASP A 144 1.75 -3.71 34.72
C ASP A 144 3.07 -3.01 35.14
N ASP A 145 4.03 -3.80 35.61
CA ASP A 145 5.36 -3.37 36.02
C ASP A 145 6.46 -3.76 35.01
N ALA A 146 6.09 -3.95 33.74
CA ALA A 146 7.04 -4.13 32.66
C ALA A 146 7.92 -2.88 32.46
N ASP A 147 9.19 -3.10 32.13
CA ASP A 147 10.19 -2.08 31.79
C ASP A 147 10.93 -2.35 30.46
N LEU A 148 10.55 -3.44 29.77
CA LEU A 148 11.10 -3.90 28.51
C LEU A 148 9.99 -4.29 27.53
N PHE A 149 9.98 -3.64 26.37
CA PHE A 149 9.12 -3.95 25.24
C PHE A 149 9.98 -4.60 24.16
N GLN A 150 9.49 -5.67 23.55
CA GLN A 150 10.17 -6.35 22.45
C GLN A 150 9.17 -6.58 21.32
N LEU A 151 9.53 -6.14 20.12
CA LEU A 151 8.83 -6.43 18.88
C LEU A 151 9.64 -7.47 18.11
N LEU A 152 8.97 -8.56 17.77
CA LEU A 152 9.41 -9.54 16.80
C LEU A 152 8.36 -9.59 15.69
N TRP A 153 8.72 -10.06 14.51
CA TRP A 153 7.71 -10.41 13.52
C TRP A 153 8.09 -11.62 12.71
N CYS A 154 7.09 -12.24 12.10
CA CYS A 154 7.34 -13.24 11.09
C CYS A 154 8.00 -12.55 9.89
N PRO A 155 9.15 -13.03 9.40
CA PRO A 155 9.79 -12.47 8.22
C PRO A 155 9.06 -12.83 6.91
N MET A 156 7.91 -13.51 6.99
CA MET A 156 7.06 -13.88 5.86
C MET A 156 5.90 -12.91 5.69
N GLU A 157 5.22 -12.99 4.54
CA GLU A 157 4.04 -12.18 4.23
C GLU A 157 2.78 -12.75 4.91
N HIS A 158 1.91 -11.88 5.43
CA HIS A 158 0.63 -12.27 6.04
C HIS A 158 -0.52 -11.40 5.51
N GLY A 159 -1.77 -11.84 5.78
CA GLY A 159 -3.02 -11.32 5.20
C GLY A 159 -3.31 -9.80 5.29
N SER A 160 -2.49 -9.02 6.01
CA SER A 160 -2.56 -7.56 6.04
C SER A 160 -1.64 -6.85 5.03
N GLY A 161 -0.92 -7.60 4.17
CA GLY A 161 0.07 -7.03 3.25
C GLY A 161 1.32 -6.52 3.97
N GLY A 162 1.74 -7.25 5.01
CA GLY A 162 2.98 -7.04 5.77
C GLY A 162 3.27 -8.21 6.73
N PRO A 163 4.37 -8.13 7.52
CA PRO A 163 4.78 -9.20 8.44
C PRO A 163 3.83 -9.30 9.66
N ALA A 164 3.66 -10.52 10.19
CA ALA A 164 2.85 -10.73 11.40
C ALA A 164 3.63 -10.32 12.67
N PRO A 165 3.19 -9.29 13.42
CA PRO A 165 3.90 -8.83 14.62
C PRO A 165 3.62 -9.73 15.82
N VAL A 166 4.62 -9.86 16.69
CA VAL A 166 4.51 -10.45 18.02
C VAL A 166 5.23 -9.55 19.01
N VAL A 167 4.56 -9.21 20.10
CA VAL A 167 5.15 -8.39 21.16
C VAL A 167 5.38 -9.16 22.45
N ARG A 168 6.37 -8.74 23.22
CA ARG A 168 6.59 -9.17 24.61
C ARG A 168 6.78 -7.95 25.49
N TRP A 169 6.08 -7.96 26.61
CA TRP A 169 6.25 -7.00 27.70
C TRP A 169 6.86 -7.75 28.87
N ARG A 170 8.01 -7.30 29.34
CA ARG A 170 8.82 -8.03 30.33
C ARG A 170 9.42 -7.07 31.34
N LYS A 171 9.90 -7.65 32.44
CA LYS A 171 10.90 -7.02 33.31
C LYS A 171 12.29 -7.47 32.88
N ALA A 172 13.10 -6.52 32.44
CA ALA A 172 14.46 -6.80 32.05
C ALA A 172 15.27 -7.43 33.18
N ALA A 173 15.05 -7.01 34.43
CA ALA A 173 15.77 -7.54 35.59
C ALA A 173 15.51 -9.04 35.85
N GLU A 174 14.37 -9.57 35.39
CA GLU A 174 14.00 -10.98 35.56
C GLU A 174 14.56 -11.88 34.45
N ILE A 175 15.08 -11.28 33.36
CA ILE A 175 15.70 -12.02 32.27
C ILE A 175 17.15 -12.33 32.63
N SER A 176 17.42 -13.62 32.84
CA SER A 176 18.74 -14.19 33.14
C SER A 176 19.07 -15.34 32.20
N GLY A 177 20.36 -15.51 31.86
CA GLY A 177 20.75 -16.34 30.72
C GLY A 177 20.40 -15.64 29.40
N TRP A 178 21.32 -15.65 28.43
CA TRP A 178 21.14 -14.91 27.18
C TRP A 178 20.83 -15.93 26.10
N GLY A 179 19.53 -16.04 25.80
CA GLY A 179 19.04 -16.77 24.64
C GLY A 179 19.50 -16.07 23.37
N ARG A 180 19.80 -16.86 22.35
CA ARG A 180 20.20 -16.33 21.05
C ARG A 180 19.06 -16.52 20.07
N ALA A 181 18.74 -15.47 19.34
CA ALA A 181 17.76 -15.51 18.29
C ALA A 181 18.15 -16.54 17.23
N ASP A 182 17.21 -17.45 16.94
CA ASP A 182 17.36 -18.39 15.85
C ASP A 182 17.23 -17.63 14.53
N ASN A 183 18.07 -18.01 13.57
CA ASN A 183 17.98 -17.40 12.26
C ASN A 183 16.84 -18.07 11.47
N PRO A 184 15.97 -17.30 10.82
CA PRO A 184 14.96 -17.88 9.97
C PRO A 184 15.61 -18.55 8.76
N PHE A 185 14.99 -19.63 8.30
CA PHE A 185 15.43 -20.31 7.09
C PHE A 185 15.02 -19.56 5.81
N ALA A 186 14.02 -18.67 5.90
CA ALA A 186 13.47 -17.88 4.80
C ALA A 186 13.00 -16.50 5.27
N VAL A 187 13.00 -15.53 4.36
CA VAL A 187 12.42 -14.20 4.52
C VAL A 187 11.66 -13.90 3.22
N ALA A 188 10.43 -13.40 3.30
CA ALA A 188 9.66 -13.03 2.10
C ALA A 188 10.30 -11.83 1.39
N ASP A 189 10.70 -10.81 2.15
CA ASP A 189 11.36 -9.62 1.62
C ASP A 189 12.54 -9.19 2.50
N ARG A 190 13.71 -8.96 1.91
CA ARG A 190 14.91 -8.48 2.63
C ARG A 190 14.65 -7.19 3.41
N ARG A 191 13.67 -6.39 2.97
CA ARG A 191 13.27 -5.13 3.58
C ARG A 191 12.47 -5.31 4.87
N TYR A 192 12.09 -6.55 5.23
CA TYR A 192 11.54 -6.88 6.54
C TYR A 192 12.64 -7.07 7.60
N VAL A 193 13.90 -7.15 7.18
CA VAL A 193 15.04 -7.37 8.08
C VAL A 193 15.64 -6.02 8.46
N PRO A 194 15.45 -5.54 9.71
CA PRO A 194 16.03 -4.28 10.13
C PRO A 194 17.55 -4.37 10.23
N TRP A 195 18.19 -3.27 9.86
CA TRP A 195 19.60 -3.04 10.14
C TRP A 195 19.78 -2.75 11.63
N PRO A 196 20.85 -3.26 12.26
CA PRO A 196 21.10 -3.02 13.68
C PRO A 196 21.37 -1.54 13.91
N CYS A 197 20.59 -0.95 14.81
CA CYS A 197 20.63 0.46 15.15
C CYS A 197 20.58 0.65 16.66
N VAL A 198 21.44 1.57 17.13
CA VAL A 198 21.28 2.19 18.45
C VAL A 198 20.27 3.32 18.33
N LEU A 199 19.54 3.62 19.40
CA LEU A 199 18.52 4.65 19.41
C LEU A 199 18.98 5.90 20.17
N GLU A 200 18.52 7.07 19.72
CA GLU A 200 18.64 8.33 20.45
C GLU A 200 17.25 8.91 20.76
N PRO A 201 16.54 8.37 21.76
CA PRO A 201 15.15 8.73 22.01
C PRO A 201 15.00 10.21 22.36
N VAL A 202 14.05 10.88 21.70
CA VAL A 202 13.69 12.27 21.96
C VAL A 202 12.19 12.37 22.19
N ARG A 203 11.81 12.66 23.44
CA ARG A 203 10.43 13.04 23.78
C ARG A 203 10.10 14.37 23.12
N THR A 204 9.00 14.43 22.39
CA THR A 204 8.51 15.62 21.68
C THR A 204 7.00 15.74 21.78
N VAL A 205 6.47 16.88 21.35
CA VAL A 205 5.03 17.12 21.25
C VAL A 205 4.60 17.03 19.81
N GLU A 206 3.39 16.56 19.61
CA GLU A 206 2.68 16.59 18.35
C GLU A 206 1.21 16.86 18.61
N TYR A 207 0.45 17.13 17.56
CA TYR A 207 -0.94 17.53 17.67
C TYR A 207 -1.79 16.82 16.62
N LEU A 208 -3.08 16.63 16.93
CA LEU A 208 -4.03 16.07 15.99
C LEU A 208 -4.03 16.91 14.70
N PRO A 209 -3.85 16.29 13.51
CA PRO A 209 -3.82 17.02 12.24
C PRO A 209 -5.08 17.85 11.96
N ASP A 210 -6.20 17.48 12.57
CA ASP A 210 -7.51 18.12 12.41
C ASP A 210 -7.91 18.99 13.62
N ALA A 211 -6.98 19.26 14.53
CA ALA A 211 -7.20 20.22 15.60
C ALA A 211 -7.59 21.60 15.00
N PRO A 212 -8.67 22.25 15.47
CA PRO A 212 -9.13 23.51 14.92
C PRO A 212 -8.01 24.58 14.88
N GLY A 213 -7.77 25.16 13.71
CA GLY A 213 -6.80 26.26 13.52
C GLY A 213 -5.33 25.83 13.43
N ILE A 214 -4.99 24.55 13.64
CA ILE A 214 -3.60 24.10 13.64
C ILE A 214 -2.91 24.28 12.29
N ALA A 215 -3.61 23.96 11.21
CA ALA A 215 -3.02 23.99 9.89
C ALA A 215 -2.76 25.42 9.40
N ALA A 216 -3.64 26.37 9.75
CA ALA A 216 -3.41 27.78 9.51
C ALA A 216 -2.18 28.31 10.26
N ALA A 217 -1.89 27.78 11.46
CA ALA A 217 -0.73 28.18 12.25
C ALA A 217 0.59 27.56 11.75
N LEU A 218 0.55 26.36 11.17
CA LEU A 218 1.73 25.62 10.73
C LEU A 218 2.10 25.79 9.25
N GLY A 219 1.14 26.20 8.40
CA GLY A 219 1.36 26.24 6.96
C GLY A 219 1.72 24.84 6.42
N SER A 220 2.90 24.70 5.81
CA SER A 220 3.37 23.42 5.24
C SER A 220 4.03 22.47 6.25
N TRP A 221 4.21 22.89 7.50
CA TRP A 221 4.82 22.03 8.52
C TRP A 221 3.83 20.99 9.04
N SER A 222 4.29 19.74 9.15
CA SER A 222 3.48 18.68 9.77
C SER A 222 3.29 18.96 11.27
N PRO A 223 2.07 18.74 11.82
CA PRO A 223 1.85 18.72 13.27
C PRO A 223 2.23 17.39 13.92
N LEU A 224 2.58 16.37 13.12
CA LEU A 224 2.96 15.03 13.56
C LEU A 224 4.44 14.75 13.39
N ALA A 225 5.04 14.18 14.43
CA ALA A 225 6.44 13.80 14.44
C ALA A 225 6.71 12.66 13.45
N PRO A 226 7.83 12.71 12.69
CA PRO A 226 8.07 11.79 11.59
C PRO A 226 8.62 10.42 12.03
N ALA A 227 8.79 9.51 11.06
CA ALA A 227 9.60 8.29 11.19
C ALA A 227 9.20 7.33 12.34
N TRP A 228 10.18 6.58 12.84
CA TRP A 228 10.06 5.68 13.98
C TRP A 228 9.75 6.45 15.27
N LYS A 229 8.56 6.24 15.82
CA LYS A 229 8.15 6.83 17.11
C LYS A 229 7.33 5.88 17.97
N ALA A 230 7.44 6.07 19.27
CA ALA A 230 6.72 5.31 20.29
C ALA A 230 5.56 6.13 20.86
N GLY A 231 4.35 5.59 20.72
CA GLY A 231 3.11 6.22 21.15
C GLY A 231 2.76 7.47 20.33
N GLY A 232 1.98 8.36 20.94
CA GLY A 232 1.52 9.59 20.31
C GLY A 232 0.33 9.39 19.38
N LEU A 233 0.35 10.10 18.25
CA LEU A 233 -0.70 10.18 17.25
C LEU A 233 -0.24 9.53 15.95
N ARG A 234 -1.15 8.79 15.31
CA ARG A 234 -0.92 8.19 14.00
C ARG A 234 -0.99 9.22 12.88
N TRP A 235 -0.41 8.88 11.74
CA TRP A 235 -0.39 9.77 10.58
C TRP A 235 -1.71 9.77 9.81
N TRP A 236 -2.50 8.70 9.84
CA TRP A 236 -3.67 8.57 8.98
C TRP A 236 -5.02 8.45 9.67
N ARG A 237 -6.08 8.82 8.93
CA ARG A 237 -7.47 8.64 9.37
C ARG A 237 -7.97 7.23 9.08
N THR A 238 -8.09 6.44 10.13
CA THR A 238 -8.93 5.23 10.21
C THR A 238 -9.66 5.25 11.55
N SER A 239 -10.81 4.57 11.64
CA SER A 239 -11.41 4.30 12.96
C SER A 239 -10.38 3.53 13.78
N GLU A 240 -10.14 3.95 15.03
CA GLU A 240 -9.24 3.21 15.92
C GLU A 240 -9.71 1.76 15.99
N PRO A 241 -8.83 0.78 15.73
CA PRO A 241 -9.27 -0.59 15.75
C PRO A 241 -9.73 -0.93 17.16
N GLU A 242 -10.76 -1.76 17.26
CA GLU A 242 -11.23 -2.30 18.53
C GLU A 242 -10.83 -3.77 18.62
N CYS A 243 -10.48 -4.21 19.82
CA CYS A 243 -10.16 -5.59 20.14
C CYS A 243 -10.64 -5.88 21.55
N CYS A 244 -11.29 -7.03 21.78
CA CYS A 244 -11.80 -7.41 23.11
C CYS A 244 -12.71 -6.35 23.77
N ASP A 245 -13.54 -5.65 22.98
CA ASP A 245 -14.38 -4.54 23.45
C ASP A 245 -13.58 -3.40 24.13
N ALA A 246 -12.29 -3.28 23.80
CA ALA A 246 -11.37 -2.28 24.31
C ALA A 246 -10.68 -1.53 23.15
N PRO A 247 -10.28 -0.26 23.37
CA PRO A 247 -9.55 0.49 22.37
C PRO A 247 -8.18 -0.14 22.13
N MET A 248 -7.74 -0.12 20.88
CA MET A 248 -6.36 -0.39 20.55
C MET A 248 -5.52 0.88 20.75
N LEU A 249 -4.39 0.75 21.42
CA LEU A 249 -3.45 1.83 21.73
C LEU A 249 -2.31 1.82 20.72
N LEU A 250 -2.01 2.98 20.14
CA LEU A 250 -0.85 3.14 19.27
C LEU A 250 0.43 2.89 20.08
N THR A 251 1.20 1.89 19.67
CA THR A 251 2.44 1.50 20.34
C THR A 251 3.64 2.01 19.57
N LEU A 252 3.70 1.75 18.27
CA LEU A 252 4.75 2.27 17.40
C LEU A 252 4.15 2.80 16.12
N THR A 253 4.72 3.90 15.62
CA THR A 253 4.70 4.17 14.19
C THR A 253 6.05 3.75 13.63
N ILE A 254 6.01 3.00 12.55
CA ILE A 254 7.17 2.50 11.80
C ILE A 254 7.08 3.16 10.43
N GLY A 255 8.09 3.92 10.04
CA GLY A 255 8.11 4.44 8.68
C GLY A 255 9.31 5.31 8.34
N PRO A 256 9.43 5.69 7.05
CA PRO A 256 10.58 6.38 6.54
C PRO A 256 10.62 7.80 7.10
N GLY A 257 11.83 8.31 7.25
CA GLY A 257 12.06 9.72 7.56
C GLY A 257 13.21 9.90 8.54
N THR A 258 13.77 11.10 8.51
CA THR A 258 14.81 11.52 9.45
C THR A 258 14.20 12.45 10.51
N PRO A 259 14.45 12.20 11.80
CA PRO A 259 14.06 13.09 12.89
C PRO A 259 14.64 14.50 12.77
N GLU A 260 15.76 14.65 12.08
CA GLU A 260 16.42 15.93 11.80
C GLU A 260 15.49 16.90 11.06
N ALA A 261 14.70 16.39 10.12
CA ALA A 261 13.68 17.18 9.41
C ALA A 261 12.64 17.77 10.37
N TRP A 262 12.30 17.06 11.45
CA TRP A 262 11.36 17.52 12.47
C TRP A 262 11.87 18.73 13.27
N PHE A 263 13.18 18.85 13.43
CA PHE A 263 13.81 19.95 14.14
C PHE A 263 14.41 21.01 13.20
N GLY A 264 14.09 20.95 11.90
CA GLY A 264 14.49 21.94 10.90
C GLY A 264 15.89 21.73 10.30
N ALA A 265 16.45 20.53 10.39
CA ALA A 265 17.71 20.16 9.74
C ALA A 265 17.46 19.44 8.40
N VAL A 266 18.41 19.58 7.47
CA VAL A 266 18.37 18.90 6.15
C VAL A 266 18.54 17.39 6.38
N PRO A 267 17.72 16.51 5.77
CA PRO A 267 17.89 15.07 5.88
C PRO A 267 19.28 14.65 5.37
N GLU A 268 20.04 13.91 6.17
CA GLU A 268 21.37 13.43 5.73
C GLU A 268 21.31 12.05 5.04
N GLU A 269 20.36 11.14 5.36
CA GLU A 269 20.31 9.77 4.80
C GLU A 269 18.86 9.17 4.76
N PRO A 270 18.59 8.13 3.93
CA PRO A 270 17.37 7.29 4.01
C PRO A 270 17.24 6.57 5.37
N ASP A 271 16.08 5.94 5.66
CA ASP A 271 15.82 5.26 6.96
C ASP A 271 17.01 4.38 7.39
N PRO A 272 17.74 4.73 8.47
CA PRO A 272 18.91 4.00 8.92
C PRO A 272 18.63 2.53 9.25
N ALA A 273 17.41 2.23 9.69
CA ALA A 273 16.96 0.87 9.98
C ALA A 273 16.69 0.04 8.72
N GLY A 274 16.58 0.67 7.54
CA GLY A 274 16.40 0.03 6.24
C GLY A 274 15.17 -0.87 6.12
N VAL A 275 14.18 -0.68 6.99
CA VAL A 275 12.92 -1.42 6.96
C VAL A 275 12.02 -0.78 5.92
N GLU A 276 11.57 -1.59 4.95
CA GLU A 276 10.51 -1.18 4.04
C GLU A 276 9.41 -2.24 3.96
N LEU A 277 8.20 -1.83 4.34
CA LEU A 277 7.01 -2.64 4.38
C LEU A 277 6.09 -2.26 3.20
N GLY A 278 6.61 -2.28 1.97
CA GLY A 278 5.85 -1.95 0.75
C GLY A 278 5.66 -0.44 0.45
N PRO A 279 4.92 -0.11 -0.63
CA PRO A 279 4.81 1.26 -1.15
C PRO A 279 4.14 2.23 -0.15
N GLY A 280 4.85 3.29 0.24
CA GLY A 280 4.40 4.33 1.20
C GLY A 280 4.93 4.14 2.63
N ASN A 281 5.37 2.93 2.97
CA ASN A 281 6.21 2.56 4.10
C ASN A 281 5.80 3.10 5.50
N ASN A 282 4.53 3.41 5.77
CA ASN A 282 4.07 3.89 7.07
C ASN A 282 3.14 2.87 7.73
N PHE A 283 3.50 2.41 8.92
CA PHE A 283 2.81 1.35 9.65
C PHE A 283 2.57 1.74 11.10
N ALA A 284 1.38 1.39 11.59
CA ALA A 284 1.01 1.56 12.98
C ALA A 284 0.94 0.18 13.64
N LEU A 285 1.80 -0.04 14.64
CA LEU A 285 1.65 -1.16 15.55
C LEU A 285 0.69 -0.75 16.66
N TRP A 286 -0.47 -1.38 16.65
CA TRP A 286 -1.51 -1.23 17.65
C TRP A 286 -1.45 -2.37 18.65
N ARG A 287 -1.75 -2.08 19.91
CA ARG A 287 -1.92 -3.10 20.96
C ARG A 287 -3.28 -2.97 21.62
N CYS A 288 -3.89 -4.07 22.03
CA CYS A 288 -5.14 -4.01 22.79
C CYS A 288 -4.88 -3.47 24.20
N ALA A 289 -5.77 -2.61 24.69
CA ALA A 289 -5.75 -2.16 26.08
C ALA A 289 -6.15 -3.27 27.06
N GLY A 290 -7.04 -4.19 26.65
CA GLY A 290 -7.52 -5.30 27.46
C GLY A 290 -6.53 -6.47 27.55
N ASP A 291 -5.82 -6.79 26.47
CA ASP A 291 -4.77 -7.80 26.43
C ASP A 291 -3.53 -7.25 25.68
N PRO A 292 -2.45 -6.88 26.38
CA PRO A 292 -1.24 -6.34 25.76
C PRO A 292 -0.53 -7.28 24.76
N ALA A 293 -0.87 -8.57 24.73
CA ALA A 293 -0.37 -9.53 23.75
C ALA A 293 -1.12 -9.47 22.41
N HIS A 294 -2.37 -9.00 22.39
CA HIS A 294 -3.11 -8.78 21.16
C HIS A 294 -2.57 -7.54 20.46
N VAL A 295 -2.02 -7.74 19.27
CA VAL A 295 -1.46 -6.68 18.44
C VAL A 295 -1.99 -6.74 17.02
N ARG A 296 -1.99 -5.58 16.37
CA ARG A 296 -2.33 -5.45 14.96
C ARG A 296 -1.32 -4.53 14.31
N LEU A 297 -0.70 -5.00 13.24
CA LEU A 297 0.08 -4.14 12.36
C LEU A 297 -0.87 -3.62 11.28
N GLU A 298 -1.06 -2.31 11.23
CA GLU A 298 -1.89 -1.65 10.23
C GLU A 298 -1.02 -0.84 9.29
N ARG A 299 -1.20 -1.08 7.99
CA ARG A 299 -0.55 -0.32 6.93
C ARG A 299 -1.30 0.96 6.64
N ALA A 300 -0.58 2.06 6.48
CA ALA A 300 -1.13 3.27 5.88
C ALA A 300 -1.40 3.02 4.39
N LEU A 301 -2.66 3.06 3.97
CA LEU A 301 -2.96 3.26 2.55
C LEU A 301 -2.44 4.68 2.18
N ARG A 302 -1.79 4.87 1.03
CA ARG A 302 -1.20 6.18 0.66
C ARG A 302 -2.19 7.35 0.76
N HIS A 303 -3.48 7.09 0.54
CA HIS A 303 -4.57 8.07 0.68
C HIS A 303 -4.98 8.37 2.14
N ALA A 304 -4.47 7.59 3.09
CA ALA A 304 -4.77 7.74 4.51
C ALA A 304 -3.74 8.64 5.19
N LEU A 305 -2.46 8.66 4.73
CA LEU A 305 -1.45 9.61 5.21
C LEU A 305 -2.01 11.04 5.15
N PRO A 306 -1.64 11.93 6.08
CA PRO A 306 -1.97 13.32 5.92
C PRO A 306 -1.11 13.74 4.73
N THR A 307 -1.73 13.86 3.57
CA THR A 307 -1.22 14.76 2.54
C THR A 307 -0.85 16.03 3.28
N ILE A 308 0.44 16.37 3.27
CA ILE A 308 0.89 17.66 3.77
C ILE A 308 0.02 18.68 3.03
N ASP A 309 -0.80 19.34 3.84
CA ASP A 309 -1.92 20.24 3.53
C ASP A 309 -3.26 19.60 3.12
N ALA A 310 -4.18 19.52 4.09
CA ALA A 310 -5.63 19.32 3.92
C ALA A 310 -6.45 20.39 4.67
N SER A 311 -5.84 21.55 4.97
CA SER A 311 -6.59 22.74 5.43
C SER A 311 -7.06 23.63 4.29
N VAL A 312 -6.55 23.30 3.12
CA VAL A 312 -6.94 23.77 1.84
C VAL A 312 -7.56 22.53 1.20
N THR A 313 -8.87 22.50 1.03
CA THR A 313 -9.51 21.45 0.21
C THR A 313 -8.77 21.38 -1.12
N VAL A 314 -8.62 20.21 -1.77
CA VAL A 314 -7.90 20.18 -3.06
C VAL A 314 -8.39 21.27 -4.03
N PRO A 315 -9.70 21.59 -4.11
CA PRO A 315 -10.19 22.80 -4.79
C PRO A 315 -9.53 24.13 -4.38
N GLU A 316 -9.33 24.40 -3.08
CA GLU A 316 -8.64 25.60 -2.59
C GLU A 316 -7.13 25.56 -2.91
N ARG A 317 -6.52 24.37 -3.04
CA ARG A 317 -5.07 24.22 -3.31
C ARG A 317 -4.78 24.49 -4.76
N LEU A 318 -5.67 23.99 -5.62
CA LEU A 318 -5.70 24.32 -7.03
C LEU A 318 -5.96 25.82 -7.22
N ALA A 319 -6.89 26.42 -6.48
CA ALA A 319 -7.16 27.87 -6.57
C ALA A 319 -5.92 28.71 -6.21
N ARG A 320 -5.23 28.34 -5.13
CA ARG A 320 -3.98 28.99 -4.73
C ARG A 320 -2.85 28.78 -5.75
N ALA A 321 -2.71 27.57 -6.28
CA ALA A 321 -1.73 27.27 -7.32
C ALA A 321 -2.00 28.11 -8.59
N GLU A 322 -3.26 28.27 -8.99
CA GLU A 322 -3.64 29.11 -10.13
C GLU A 322 -3.39 30.61 -9.90
N GLU A 323 -3.46 31.08 -8.66
CA GLU A 323 -3.10 32.45 -8.28
C GLU A 323 -1.57 32.67 -8.26
N GLU A 324 -0.82 31.70 -7.75
CA GLU A 324 0.64 31.77 -7.60
C GLU A 324 1.39 31.49 -8.92
N ILE A 325 0.77 30.76 -9.85
CA ILE A 325 1.39 30.29 -11.10
C ILE A 325 0.63 30.86 -12.31
N PRO A 326 1.11 31.99 -12.89
CA PRO A 326 0.49 32.60 -14.05
C PRO A 326 0.36 31.63 -15.23
N GLY A 327 -0.87 31.39 -15.67
CA GLY A 327 -1.18 30.53 -16.82
C GLY A 327 -1.58 29.11 -16.47
N LEU A 328 -1.40 28.63 -15.22
CA LEU A 328 -1.75 27.27 -14.81
C LEU A 328 -3.23 26.92 -15.07
N ALA A 329 -4.13 27.87 -14.83
CA ALA A 329 -5.57 27.70 -15.07
C ALA A 329 -5.92 27.33 -16.54
N ALA A 330 -5.05 27.64 -17.50
CA ALA A 330 -5.25 27.26 -18.90
C ALA A 330 -4.99 25.77 -19.16
N HIS A 331 -4.30 25.08 -18.25
CA HIS A 331 -3.93 23.67 -18.34
C HIS A 331 -4.84 22.76 -17.50
N ARG A 332 -5.90 23.31 -16.90
CA ARG A 332 -6.85 22.55 -16.09
C ARG A 332 -7.64 21.56 -16.93
N GLY A 333 -7.78 20.36 -16.40
CA GLY A 333 -8.67 19.31 -16.87
C GLY A 333 -9.68 18.95 -15.78
N VAL A 334 -10.67 18.16 -16.17
CA VAL A 334 -11.65 17.63 -15.23
C VAL A 334 -11.80 16.15 -15.43
N ALA A 335 -11.63 15.40 -14.34
CA ALA A 335 -11.86 13.98 -14.28
C ALA A 335 -12.94 13.66 -13.24
N THR A 336 -13.32 12.39 -13.19
CA THR A 336 -14.17 11.85 -12.13
C THR A 336 -13.46 10.70 -11.45
N MET A 337 -13.07 10.92 -10.19
CA MET A 337 -12.45 9.91 -9.34
C MET A 337 -13.53 8.95 -8.86
N LEU A 338 -13.31 7.63 -9.00
CA LEU A 338 -14.34 6.62 -8.77
C LEU A 338 -14.40 6.13 -7.32
N ARG A 339 -13.32 6.28 -6.54
CA ARG A 339 -13.23 5.98 -5.10
C ARG A 339 -13.87 4.63 -4.72
N PRO A 340 -13.27 3.52 -5.14
CA PRO A 340 -13.80 2.20 -4.81
C PRO A 340 -13.75 1.94 -3.30
N ARG A 341 -14.83 1.36 -2.78
CA ARG A 341 -14.94 0.89 -1.40
C ARG A 341 -15.36 -0.59 -1.41
N PRO A 342 -14.63 -1.48 -0.72
CA PRO A 342 -14.97 -2.91 -0.69
C PRO A 342 -16.41 -3.15 -0.23
N GLY A 343 -17.09 -4.08 -0.89
CA GLY A 343 -18.48 -4.44 -0.59
C GLY A 343 -19.04 -5.51 -1.51
N GLU A 344 -20.35 -5.71 -1.45
CA GLU A 344 -21.07 -6.70 -2.27
C GLU A 344 -21.98 -5.97 -3.28
N PRO A 345 -21.42 -5.43 -4.38
CA PRO A 345 -22.21 -4.69 -5.36
C PRO A 345 -23.20 -5.60 -6.09
N GLY A 346 -24.40 -5.07 -6.33
CA GLY A 346 -25.42 -5.67 -7.19
C GLY A 346 -25.32 -5.21 -8.66
N VAL A 347 -26.05 -5.90 -9.54
CA VAL A 347 -26.04 -5.65 -11.00
C VAL A 347 -26.55 -4.26 -11.41
N ARG A 348 -27.17 -3.50 -10.52
CA ARG A 348 -27.68 -2.14 -10.78
C ARG A 348 -26.90 -1.05 -10.07
N GLU A 349 -25.70 -1.37 -9.58
CA GLU A 349 -24.85 -0.43 -8.88
C GLU A 349 -23.60 -0.11 -9.71
N ASN A 350 -23.03 1.07 -9.46
CA ASN A 350 -21.71 1.43 -9.94
C ASN A 350 -20.69 0.61 -9.16
N SER A 351 -19.87 -0.16 -9.87
CA SER A 351 -18.98 -1.10 -9.22
C SER A 351 -17.69 -1.32 -9.99
N ILE A 352 -16.67 -1.75 -9.26
CA ILE A 352 -15.50 -2.44 -9.79
C ILE A 352 -15.49 -3.86 -9.21
N GLY A 353 -15.23 -4.86 -10.05
CA GLY A 353 -15.26 -6.28 -9.69
C GLY A 353 -16.64 -6.83 -9.33
N GLY A 354 -17.70 -6.05 -9.52
CA GLY A 354 -19.08 -6.47 -9.30
C GLY A 354 -19.72 -7.17 -10.51
N PRO A 355 -20.91 -7.76 -10.31
CA PRO A 355 -21.66 -8.39 -11.39
C PRO A 355 -22.19 -7.32 -12.36
N LEU A 356 -22.18 -7.64 -13.66
CA LEU A 356 -22.67 -6.74 -14.70
C LEU A 356 -24.18 -6.90 -14.92
N LEU A 357 -24.85 -5.81 -15.28
CA LEU A 357 -26.16 -5.80 -15.91
C LEU A 357 -26.05 -6.35 -17.35
N TRP A 358 -25.86 -7.67 -17.46
CA TRP A 358 -25.67 -8.33 -18.75
C TRP A 358 -26.99 -8.97 -19.24
N PRO A 359 -27.41 -8.79 -20.51
CA PRO A 359 -28.63 -9.40 -21.01
C PRO A 359 -28.53 -10.93 -21.10
N ALA A 360 -29.53 -11.65 -20.61
CA ALA A 360 -29.54 -13.12 -20.60
C ALA A 360 -29.49 -13.77 -22.01
N HIS A 361 -29.94 -13.05 -23.04
CA HIS A 361 -29.96 -13.53 -24.42
C HIS A 361 -28.68 -13.19 -25.21
N GLU A 362 -27.80 -12.37 -24.66
CA GLU A 362 -26.56 -11.98 -25.32
C GLU A 362 -25.41 -12.88 -24.84
N PRO A 363 -24.66 -13.51 -25.77
CA PRO A 363 -23.51 -14.32 -25.39
C PRO A 363 -22.45 -13.47 -24.70
N TRP A 364 -21.84 -14.04 -23.65
CA TRP A 364 -20.73 -13.39 -22.96
C TRP A 364 -19.51 -13.23 -23.88
N PRO A 365 -18.81 -12.08 -23.86
CA PRO A 365 -17.70 -11.83 -24.76
C PRO A 365 -16.49 -12.69 -24.37
N THR A 366 -15.75 -13.11 -25.40
CA THR A 366 -14.52 -13.88 -25.25
C THR A 366 -13.34 -13.17 -25.94
N CYS A 367 -12.15 -13.26 -25.36
CA CYS A 367 -10.89 -12.92 -26.01
C CYS A 367 -10.47 -14.05 -26.95
N SER A 368 -10.33 -13.78 -28.24
CA SER A 368 -9.86 -14.75 -29.24
C SER A 368 -8.45 -14.45 -29.76
N GLU A 369 -7.66 -13.65 -29.03
CA GLU A 369 -6.27 -13.44 -29.43
C GLU A 369 -5.43 -14.70 -29.23
N ASP A 370 -4.29 -14.72 -29.90
CA ASP A 370 -3.33 -15.79 -29.74
C ASP A 370 -2.71 -15.72 -28.34
N HIS A 371 -3.20 -16.59 -27.47
CA HIS A 371 -2.61 -16.83 -26.17
C HIS A 371 -1.44 -17.82 -26.29
N GLU A 372 -1.23 -18.53 -27.41
CA GLU A 372 -0.22 -19.60 -27.53
C GLU A 372 1.20 -19.08 -27.28
N ALA A 373 1.58 -17.90 -27.79
CA ALA A 373 2.91 -17.34 -27.52
C ALA A 373 3.13 -17.00 -26.03
N TRP A 374 2.09 -16.57 -25.32
CA TRP A 374 2.14 -16.36 -23.87
C TRP A 374 2.09 -17.68 -23.12
N LEU A 375 1.25 -18.64 -23.54
CA LEU A 375 1.18 -20.00 -23.00
C LEU A 375 2.47 -20.79 -23.26
N GLU A 376 3.20 -20.53 -24.33
CA GLU A 376 4.52 -21.10 -24.63
C GLU A 376 5.62 -20.38 -23.84
N PHE A 377 5.54 -19.05 -23.70
CA PHE A 377 6.42 -18.31 -22.80
C PHE A 377 6.22 -18.74 -21.35
N GLU A 378 4.99 -18.98 -20.91
CA GLU A 378 4.58 -19.54 -19.62
C GLU A 378 5.01 -21.00 -19.49
N ALA A 379 4.70 -21.86 -20.47
CA ALA A 379 5.09 -23.27 -20.45
C ALA A 379 6.61 -23.46 -20.46
N ASN A 380 7.35 -22.51 -21.02
CA ASN A 380 8.82 -22.46 -20.99
C ASN A 380 9.36 -21.47 -19.95
N SER A 381 8.48 -20.80 -19.20
CA SER A 381 8.84 -19.94 -18.08
C SER A 381 9.31 -20.86 -16.96
N PRO A 382 10.37 -20.50 -16.23
CA PRO A 382 10.71 -21.21 -15.00
C PRO A 382 9.60 -21.12 -13.92
N TYR A 383 8.58 -20.26 -14.14
CA TYR A 383 7.39 -20.09 -13.30
C TYR A 383 6.15 -19.92 -14.20
N PRO A 384 5.47 -21.01 -14.62
CA PRO A 384 4.13 -20.90 -15.18
C PRO A 384 3.15 -20.54 -14.06
N ASP A 385 2.22 -19.60 -14.29
CA ASP A 385 1.11 -19.21 -13.40
C ASP A 385 0.08 -20.35 -13.18
N GLY A 386 0.46 -21.60 -13.48
CA GLY A 386 -0.31 -22.84 -13.42
C GLY A 386 -1.75 -22.70 -13.86
N LEU A 387 -1.99 -21.80 -14.81
CA LEU A 387 -3.26 -21.74 -15.52
C LEU A 387 -3.42 -23.09 -16.24
N PRO A 388 -4.62 -23.68 -16.29
CA PRO A 388 -4.84 -24.90 -17.05
C PRO A 388 -4.59 -24.59 -18.54
N LEU A 389 -3.34 -24.72 -18.99
CA LEU A 389 -2.87 -24.17 -20.27
C LEU A 389 -3.67 -24.71 -21.44
N ASP A 390 -4.16 -25.95 -21.33
CA ASP A 390 -5.04 -26.60 -22.32
C ASP A 390 -6.48 -26.08 -22.29
N GLU A 391 -7.00 -25.66 -21.13
CA GLU A 391 -8.30 -24.96 -21.02
C GLU A 391 -8.21 -23.48 -21.42
N MET A 392 -6.99 -22.93 -21.40
CA MET A 392 -6.67 -21.58 -21.89
C MET A 392 -6.38 -21.57 -23.41
N ARG A 393 -6.46 -22.72 -24.09
CA ARG A 393 -6.42 -22.80 -25.56
C ARG A 393 -7.78 -22.42 -26.14
N GLY A 394 -7.83 -21.30 -26.84
CA GLY A 394 -9.02 -20.83 -27.55
C GLY A 394 -9.66 -19.59 -26.91
N PRO A 395 -10.94 -19.30 -27.23
CA PRO A 395 -11.59 -18.08 -26.76
C PRO A 395 -11.80 -18.06 -25.24
N ILE A 396 -11.24 -17.06 -24.55
CA ILE A 396 -11.29 -16.91 -23.09
C ILE A 396 -12.41 -15.95 -22.68
N PRO A 397 -13.38 -16.34 -21.84
CA PRO A 397 -14.39 -15.40 -21.32
C PRO A 397 -13.73 -14.18 -20.67
N LEU A 398 -14.23 -12.97 -20.95
CA LEU A 398 -13.68 -11.75 -20.34
C LEU A 398 -14.16 -11.61 -18.89
N LEU A 399 -13.30 -11.13 -17.99
CA LEU A 399 -13.67 -10.78 -16.62
C LEU A 399 -14.51 -9.49 -16.58
N PRO A 400 -15.51 -9.39 -15.69
CA PRO A 400 -16.24 -8.15 -15.46
C PRO A 400 -15.42 -7.22 -14.54
N ILE A 401 -15.05 -6.04 -15.03
CA ILE A 401 -14.11 -5.15 -14.33
C ILE A 401 -14.79 -3.95 -13.75
N ALA A 402 -15.58 -3.24 -14.55
CA ALA A 402 -16.30 -2.08 -14.07
C ALA A 402 -17.68 -1.98 -14.71
N GLN A 403 -18.62 -1.43 -13.96
CA GLN A 403 -19.91 -0.99 -14.47
C GLN A 403 -20.22 0.40 -13.94
N LEU A 404 -20.54 1.31 -14.84
CA LEU A 404 -20.86 2.70 -14.55
C LEU A 404 -22.19 3.10 -15.19
N PHE A 405 -23.11 3.61 -14.39
CA PHE A 405 -24.38 4.23 -14.78
C PHE A 405 -24.16 5.73 -14.94
N ARG A 406 -24.47 6.25 -16.12
CA ARG A 406 -24.31 7.66 -16.51
C ARG A 406 -24.96 8.63 -15.51
N GLY A 407 -26.11 8.26 -14.94
CA GLY A 407 -26.87 9.11 -14.03
C GLY A 407 -26.15 9.45 -12.72
N ASP A 408 -25.24 8.58 -12.29
CA ASP A 408 -24.58 8.67 -10.98
C ASP A 408 -23.09 9.06 -11.10
N VAL A 409 -22.57 9.18 -12.33
CA VAL A 409 -21.16 9.43 -12.60
C VAL A 409 -21.01 10.79 -13.29
N PRO A 410 -20.56 11.83 -12.57
CA PRO A 410 -20.28 13.12 -13.17
C PRO A 410 -19.29 13.00 -14.33
N GLY A 411 -19.43 13.82 -15.37
CA GLY A 411 -18.47 13.82 -16.48
C GLY A 411 -18.42 12.53 -17.30
N PHE A 412 -19.42 11.65 -17.17
CA PHE A 412 -19.52 10.44 -17.98
C PHE A 412 -19.56 10.78 -19.48
N THR A 413 -18.57 10.27 -20.21
CA THR A 413 -18.46 10.44 -21.66
C THR A 413 -18.72 9.09 -22.33
N GLY A 414 -19.69 9.06 -23.24
CA GLY A 414 -20.11 7.86 -23.97
C GLY A 414 -21.23 8.20 -24.95
N PRO A 415 -21.68 7.23 -25.76
CA PRO A 415 -22.72 7.44 -26.77
C PRO A 415 -24.06 7.87 -26.14
N ASP A 416 -24.78 8.76 -26.82
CA ASP A 416 -26.00 9.39 -26.31
C ASP A 416 -27.13 8.37 -26.03
N GLU A 417 -27.14 7.28 -26.79
CA GLU A 417 -28.13 6.22 -26.67
C GLU A 417 -27.92 5.28 -25.47
N ALA A 418 -26.75 5.34 -24.82
CA ALA A 418 -26.35 4.47 -23.72
C ALA A 418 -26.26 5.23 -22.38
N ASP A 419 -26.74 4.56 -21.32
CA ASP A 419 -26.68 5.03 -19.93
C ASP A 419 -25.86 4.09 -19.03
N VAL A 420 -25.28 3.00 -19.57
CA VAL A 420 -24.34 2.12 -18.88
C VAL A 420 -23.08 1.92 -19.70
N MET A 421 -21.93 2.10 -19.06
CA MET A 421 -20.62 1.62 -19.54
C MET A 421 -20.23 0.38 -18.75
N GLN A 422 -19.81 -0.67 -19.45
CA GLN A 422 -19.24 -1.86 -18.85
C GLN A 422 -17.85 -2.09 -19.41
N VAL A 423 -16.89 -2.32 -18.54
CA VAL A 423 -15.52 -2.66 -18.89
C VAL A 423 -15.31 -4.12 -18.55
N LEU A 424 -14.84 -4.88 -19.54
CA LEU A 424 -14.43 -6.26 -19.39
C LEU A 424 -13.00 -6.40 -19.90
N TRP A 425 -12.23 -7.34 -19.37
CA TRP A 425 -10.90 -7.60 -19.94
C TRP A 425 -10.51 -9.07 -19.92
N CYS A 426 -9.52 -9.42 -20.73
CA CYS A 426 -8.94 -10.76 -20.70
C CYS A 426 -8.21 -10.96 -19.36
N PRO A 427 -8.40 -12.10 -18.66
CA PRO A 427 -7.63 -12.43 -17.47
C PRO A 427 -6.16 -12.79 -17.79
N ILE A 428 -5.76 -12.81 -19.06
CA ILE A 428 -4.42 -13.17 -19.51
C ILE A 428 -3.69 -11.91 -20.00
N SER A 429 -2.40 -11.80 -19.66
CA SER A 429 -1.54 -10.72 -20.16
C SER A 429 -1.22 -10.92 -21.65
N HIS A 430 -1.33 -9.87 -22.45
CA HIS A 430 -1.01 -9.94 -23.89
C HIS A 430 0.36 -9.33 -24.18
N HIS A 431 1.32 -10.15 -24.62
CA HIS A 431 2.70 -9.71 -24.92
C HIS A 431 2.74 -8.65 -26.04
N MET A 432 1.84 -8.71 -27.02
CA MET A 432 1.74 -7.71 -28.09
C MET A 432 1.06 -6.41 -27.64
N ALA A 433 0.44 -6.40 -26.46
CA ALA A 433 -0.18 -5.23 -25.84
C ALA A 433 0.62 -4.74 -24.62
N LEU A 434 1.97 -4.85 -24.67
CA LEU A 434 2.87 -4.41 -23.59
C LEU A 434 2.60 -5.09 -22.24
N TRP A 435 2.13 -6.34 -22.25
CA TRP A 435 1.74 -7.11 -21.06
C TRP A 435 0.47 -6.59 -20.35
N CYS A 436 -0.38 -5.83 -21.05
CA CYS A 436 -1.70 -5.42 -20.55
C CYS A 436 -2.79 -6.45 -20.86
N PRO A 437 -3.90 -6.46 -20.10
CA PRO A 437 -5.06 -7.26 -20.45
C PRO A 437 -5.76 -6.66 -21.68
N LYS A 438 -6.31 -7.51 -22.56
CA LYS A 438 -7.14 -7.03 -23.66
C LYS A 438 -8.45 -6.49 -23.12
N VAL A 439 -8.66 -5.18 -23.26
CA VAL A 439 -9.86 -4.49 -22.77
C VAL A 439 -10.98 -4.50 -23.82
N SER A 440 -12.21 -4.70 -23.36
CA SER A 440 -13.44 -4.54 -24.13
C SER A 440 -14.41 -3.65 -23.37
N VAL A 441 -14.92 -2.62 -24.04
CA VAL A 441 -15.95 -1.73 -23.50
C VAL A 441 -17.29 -2.04 -24.17
N ARG A 442 -18.36 -2.08 -23.36
CA ARG A 442 -19.74 -2.23 -23.81
C ARG A 442 -20.58 -1.05 -23.35
N TRP A 443 -21.27 -0.44 -24.30
CA TRP A 443 -22.24 0.62 -24.06
C TRP A 443 -23.64 0.02 -24.14
N ARG A 444 -24.47 0.29 -23.13
CA ARG A 444 -25.81 -0.29 -23.03
C ARG A 444 -26.85 0.71 -22.57
N ARG A 445 -28.11 0.38 -22.85
CA ARG A 445 -29.28 1.01 -22.23
C ARG A 445 -29.85 0.11 -21.14
N ALA A 446 -29.74 0.51 -19.87
CA ALA A 446 -30.19 -0.25 -18.71
C ALA A 446 -31.67 -0.64 -18.79
N ALA A 447 -32.50 0.23 -19.36
CA ALA A 447 -33.94 0.02 -19.51
C ALA A 447 -34.31 -1.10 -20.50
N GLU A 448 -33.43 -1.44 -21.44
CA GLU A 448 -33.66 -2.51 -22.43
C GLU A 448 -33.33 -3.90 -21.86
N ILE A 449 -32.63 -3.96 -20.72
CA ILE A 449 -32.20 -5.20 -20.08
C ILE A 449 -33.23 -5.63 -19.04
N THR A 450 -34.19 -6.43 -19.49
CA THR A 450 -35.30 -6.93 -18.66
C THR A 450 -35.01 -8.30 -18.03
N GLN A 451 -34.11 -9.08 -18.63
CA GLN A 451 -33.65 -10.37 -18.09
C GLN A 451 -32.13 -10.34 -18.02
N VAL A 452 -31.60 -10.53 -16.80
CA VAL A 452 -30.16 -10.49 -16.52
C VAL A 452 -29.59 -11.90 -16.56
N LEU A 453 -28.38 -12.05 -17.10
CA LEU A 453 -27.64 -13.30 -17.07
C LEU A 453 -27.23 -13.63 -15.62
N GLU A 454 -27.81 -14.70 -15.06
CA GLU A 454 -27.60 -15.07 -13.65
C GLU A 454 -26.23 -15.69 -13.39
N HIS A 455 -25.70 -16.43 -14.37
CA HIS A 455 -24.45 -17.17 -14.25
C HIS A 455 -23.53 -16.83 -15.43
N PRO A 456 -22.80 -15.69 -15.36
CA PRO A 456 -21.79 -15.40 -16.36
C PRO A 456 -20.72 -16.50 -16.37
N PRO A 457 -20.17 -16.86 -17.54
CA PRO A 457 -19.14 -17.88 -17.62
C PRO A 457 -17.89 -17.40 -16.87
N THR A 458 -17.42 -18.26 -15.97
CA THR A 458 -16.17 -18.06 -15.24
C THR A 458 -15.00 -18.46 -16.12
N PRO A 459 -14.00 -17.59 -16.35
CA PRO A 459 -12.78 -17.98 -17.04
C PRO A 459 -12.02 -19.05 -16.23
N PRO A 460 -11.32 -20.00 -16.88
CA PRO A 460 -10.41 -20.92 -16.18
C PRO A 460 -9.32 -20.14 -15.42
N GLY A 461 -8.98 -20.59 -14.20
CA GLY A 461 -7.91 -19.95 -13.42
C GLY A 461 -8.25 -18.55 -12.88
N MET A 462 -9.51 -18.33 -12.47
CA MET A 462 -10.07 -17.03 -12.00
C MET A 462 -9.27 -16.33 -10.88
N ALA A 463 -8.31 -16.98 -10.25
CA ALA A 463 -7.42 -16.36 -9.28
C ALA A 463 -6.16 -15.82 -9.97
N GLY A 464 -6.28 -14.59 -10.49
CA GLY A 464 -5.21 -13.90 -11.18
C GLY A 464 -5.07 -12.44 -10.71
N PRO A 465 -3.95 -11.78 -11.05
CA PRO A 465 -3.65 -10.41 -10.62
C PRO A 465 -4.61 -9.38 -11.25
N TYR A 466 -5.44 -9.81 -12.18
CA TYR A 466 -6.43 -9.01 -12.91
C TYR A 466 -7.87 -9.17 -12.38
N LEU A 467 -8.08 -9.93 -11.30
CA LEU A 467 -9.39 -10.02 -10.66
C LEU A 467 -9.51 -8.95 -9.56
N PRO A 468 -10.33 -7.90 -9.75
CA PRO A 468 -10.53 -6.91 -8.71
C PRO A 468 -11.38 -7.43 -7.54
N ARG A 469 -11.05 -6.94 -6.34
CA ARG A 469 -11.92 -7.04 -5.17
C ARG A 469 -13.24 -6.27 -5.43
N PRO A 470 -14.40 -6.94 -5.27
CA PRO A 470 -15.69 -6.29 -5.47
C PRO A 470 -15.86 -5.04 -4.61
N SER A 471 -16.20 -3.93 -5.26
CA SER A 471 -16.22 -2.61 -4.66
C SER A 471 -17.36 -1.76 -5.20
N LEU A 472 -18.04 -1.03 -4.31
CA LEU A 472 -18.98 0.04 -4.65
C LEU A 472 -18.22 1.33 -4.91
N LEU A 473 -18.73 2.17 -5.81
CA LEU A 473 -18.06 3.41 -6.20
C LEU A 473 -18.72 4.63 -5.55
N SER A 474 -17.90 5.65 -5.26
CA SER A 474 -18.35 6.97 -4.81
C SER A 474 -17.80 8.05 -5.75
N PRO A 475 -18.39 8.22 -6.96
CA PRO A 475 -17.85 9.11 -7.97
C PRO A 475 -17.79 10.57 -7.52
N GLU A 476 -16.63 11.19 -7.68
CA GLU A 476 -16.37 12.59 -7.30
C GLU A 476 -15.71 13.33 -8.47
N ARG A 477 -16.22 14.51 -8.82
CA ARG A 477 -15.61 15.35 -9.85
C ARG A 477 -14.36 16.02 -9.27
N VAL A 478 -13.22 15.82 -9.92
CA VAL A 478 -11.94 16.40 -9.51
C VAL A 478 -11.35 17.26 -10.62
N VAL A 479 -10.63 18.31 -10.23
CA VAL A 479 -9.84 19.13 -11.15
C VAL A 479 -8.41 18.67 -11.06
N GLU A 480 -7.76 18.53 -12.21
CA GLU A 480 -6.38 18.05 -12.34
C GLU A 480 -5.66 18.83 -13.43
N TYR A 481 -4.33 18.71 -13.49
CA TYR A 481 -3.49 19.33 -14.50
C TYR A 481 -2.73 18.26 -15.27
N ASP A 482 -2.48 18.52 -16.54
CA ASP A 482 -1.57 17.69 -17.32
C ASP A 482 -0.14 17.97 -16.87
N ALA A 483 0.46 17.06 -16.08
CA ALA A 483 1.81 17.26 -15.55
C ALA A 483 2.89 17.43 -16.62
N TRP A 484 2.63 16.99 -17.85
CA TRP A 484 3.54 17.16 -18.99
C TRP A 484 3.17 18.34 -19.88
N GLY A 485 1.91 18.80 -19.80
CA GLY A 485 1.39 19.92 -20.58
C GLY A 485 1.61 21.29 -19.95
N VAL A 486 2.01 21.37 -18.68
CA VAL A 486 2.26 22.63 -17.97
C VAL A 486 3.55 23.33 -18.46
N PRO A 487 3.61 24.69 -18.46
CA PRO A 487 4.79 25.43 -18.89
C PRO A 487 6.06 25.14 -18.06
N GLU A 488 7.22 25.26 -18.71
CA GLU A 488 8.55 25.10 -18.10
C GLU A 488 8.72 26.07 -16.92
N GLY A 489 9.00 25.53 -15.72
CA GLY A 489 9.16 26.31 -14.48
C GLY A 489 8.18 25.93 -13.36
N ILE A 490 7.13 25.17 -13.67
CA ILE A 490 6.22 24.54 -12.70
C ILE A 490 6.79 23.17 -12.37
N ARG A 491 7.04 22.88 -11.08
CA ARG A 491 7.55 21.56 -10.69
C ARG A 491 6.40 20.57 -10.67
N GLN A 492 6.63 19.34 -11.15
CA GLN A 492 5.60 18.28 -11.13
C GLN A 492 5.06 18.03 -9.72
N GLU A 493 5.93 18.09 -8.71
CA GLU A 493 5.61 18.04 -7.27
C GLU A 493 4.61 19.12 -6.79
N GLU A 494 4.44 20.22 -7.54
CA GLU A 494 3.50 21.32 -7.22
C GLU A 494 2.08 21.08 -7.77
N ILE A 495 1.89 20.09 -8.65
CA ILE A 495 0.63 19.82 -9.36
C ILE A 495 0.17 18.34 -9.30
N ASP A 496 1.01 17.44 -8.79
CA ASP A 496 0.77 15.99 -8.72
C ASP A 496 -0.19 15.59 -7.57
N TRP A 497 -1.41 16.12 -7.61
CA TRP A 497 -2.41 15.96 -6.55
C TRP A 497 -3.45 14.87 -6.82
N TYR A 498 -3.54 14.34 -8.06
CA TYR A 498 -4.60 13.42 -8.50
C TYR A 498 -4.21 12.41 -9.60
N GLU A 499 -2.92 12.10 -9.77
CA GLU A 499 -2.53 11.11 -10.79
C GLU A 499 -2.85 9.66 -10.37
N ASP A 500 -2.97 9.40 -9.07
CA ASP A 500 -3.16 8.07 -8.51
C ASP A 500 -4.64 7.76 -8.20
N GLY A 501 -5.16 6.65 -8.77
CA GLY A 501 -6.47 6.07 -8.46
C GLY A 501 -7.35 5.76 -9.67
N GLU A 502 -8.46 5.07 -9.44
CA GLU A 502 -9.44 4.73 -10.49
C GLU A 502 -10.24 5.97 -10.89
N LYS A 503 -10.12 6.42 -12.15
CA LYS A 503 -10.81 7.62 -12.63
C LYS A 503 -11.39 7.47 -14.03
N LEU A 504 -12.36 8.32 -14.35
CA LEU A 504 -12.97 8.48 -15.66
C LEU A 504 -12.56 9.83 -16.26
N GLY A 505 -12.10 9.82 -17.51
CA GLY A 505 -11.63 11.02 -18.20
C GLY A 505 -10.37 11.63 -17.59
N GLY A 506 -10.11 12.89 -17.92
CA GLY A 506 -8.94 13.62 -17.46
C GLY A 506 -7.69 13.42 -18.32
N PHE A 507 -6.53 13.51 -17.69
CA PHE A 507 -5.20 13.34 -18.25
C PHE A 507 -4.58 12.02 -17.79
N ALA A 508 -3.74 11.47 -18.66
CA ALA A 508 -2.92 10.32 -18.34
C ALA A 508 -1.62 10.75 -17.67
N GLY A 509 -1.21 10.01 -16.64
CA GLY A 509 0.12 10.08 -16.05
C GLY A 509 1.12 9.29 -16.87
N TRP A 510 2.36 9.78 -16.95
CA TRP A 510 3.44 9.18 -17.73
C TRP A 510 4.70 9.04 -16.87
N SER A 511 4.71 8.04 -15.98
CA SER A 511 5.81 7.77 -15.05
C SER A 511 6.93 6.92 -15.64
N LEU A 512 6.63 6.10 -16.65
CA LEU A 512 7.56 5.10 -17.19
C LEU A 512 8.26 5.56 -18.48
N SER A 513 7.58 6.38 -19.28
CA SER A 513 8.08 6.84 -20.57
C SER A 513 7.65 8.27 -20.85
N ASP A 514 8.36 8.96 -21.75
CA ASP A 514 7.89 10.23 -22.28
C ASP A 514 6.47 10.09 -22.86
N PRO A 515 5.60 11.11 -22.72
CA PRO A 515 4.29 11.13 -23.34
C PRO A 515 4.39 10.89 -24.84
N HIS A 516 3.62 9.93 -25.33
CA HIS A 516 3.55 9.63 -26.74
C HIS A 516 2.10 9.62 -27.25
N PRO A 517 1.87 10.00 -28.51
CA PRO A 517 0.53 9.98 -29.08
C PRO A 517 -0.05 8.56 -29.08
N VAL A 518 -1.21 8.40 -28.47
CA VAL A 518 -2.06 7.23 -28.65
C VAL A 518 -3.05 7.56 -29.77
N HIS A 519 -3.13 6.70 -30.79
CA HIS A 519 -4.02 6.92 -31.93
C HIS A 519 -4.99 5.76 -32.08
N CYS A 520 -6.22 6.05 -32.49
CA CYS A 520 -7.13 5.01 -32.91
C CYS A 520 -6.64 4.41 -34.24
N ALA A 521 -6.92 3.12 -34.47
CA ALA A 521 -6.61 2.46 -35.73
C ALA A 521 -7.23 3.16 -36.97
N CYS A 522 -8.30 3.94 -36.80
CA CYS A 522 -8.88 4.75 -37.87
C CYS A 522 -8.10 6.04 -38.20
N GLY A 523 -7.04 6.34 -37.44
CA GLY A 523 -6.20 7.53 -37.58
C GLY A 523 -6.75 8.78 -36.88
N SER A 524 -7.88 8.68 -36.16
CA SER A 524 -8.40 9.77 -35.32
C SER A 524 -7.72 9.81 -33.96
N ASP A 525 -7.75 10.98 -33.34
CA ASP A 525 -7.34 11.17 -31.97
C ASP A 525 -8.21 10.36 -31.00
N VAL A 526 -7.63 10.06 -29.84
CA VAL A 526 -8.31 9.39 -28.75
C VAL A 526 -8.43 10.34 -27.55
N GLN A 527 -9.39 10.05 -26.69
CA GLN A 527 -9.54 10.69 -25.40
C GLN A 527 -9.39 9.64 -24.31
N LEU A 528 -8.86 10.04 -23.16
CA LEU A 528 -8.81 9.16 -22.01
C LEU A 528 -10.24 8.81 -21.60
N LEU A 529 -10.55 7.52 -21.60
CA LEU A 529 -11.85 7.02 -21.15
C LEU A 529 -11.78 6.72 -19.66
N MET A 530 -10.84 5.87 -19.24
CA MET A 530 -10.75 5.38 -17.87
C MET A 530 -9.30 5.06 -17.51
N CYS A 531 -8.94 5.26 -16.24
CA CYS A 531 -7.72 4.75 -15.63
C CYS A 531 -8.07 3.71 -14.57
N ILE A 532 -7.33 2.60 -14.56
CA ILE A 532 -7.30 1.64 -13.46
C ILE A 532 -5.89 1.60 -12.90
N HIS A 533 -5.71 2.06 -11.67
CA HIS A 533 -4.43 1.97 -10.96
C HIS A 533 -4.27 0.62 -10.26
N GLY A 534 -5.35 0.11 -9.66
CA GLY A 534 -5.43 -1.25 -9.12
C GLY A 534 -5.20 -1.36 -7.62
N TYR A 535 -4.58 -0.37 -6.99
CA TYR A 535 -4.22 -0.38 -5.56
C TYR A 535 -5.43 -0.55 -4.63
N ASP A 536 -6.51 0.20 -4.85
CA ASP A 536 -7.69 0.17 -3.97
C ASP A 536 -8.60 -1.04 -4.25
N ILE A 537 -8.33 -1.81 -5.30
CA ILE A 537 -9.16 -2.91 -5.80
C ILE A 537 -8.39 -4.24 -5.90
N ASP A 538 -7.20 -4.32 -5.31
CA ASP A 538 -6.36 -5.53 -5.28
C ASP A 538 -6.02 -6.08 -6.68
N VAL A 539 -5.90 -5.20 -7.68
CA VAL A 539 -5.46 -5.54 -9.05
C VAL A 539 -4.01 -5.12 -9.24
N THR A 540 -3.20 -5.98 -9.86
CA THR A 540 -1.84 -5.67 -10.27
C THR A 540 -1.74 -5.68 -11.79
N ILE A 541 -1.35 -4.55 -12.37
CA ILE A 541 -1.14 -4.42 -13.82
C ILE A 541 0.36 -4.32 -14.10
N GLY A 542 0.91 -5.28 -14.86
CA GLY A 542 2.34 -5.36 -15.10
C GLY A 542 3.13 -5.47 -13.79
N ARG A 543 3.92 -4.44 -13.45
CA ARG A 543 4.71 -4.36 -12.20
C ARG A 543 4.09 -3.42 -11.15
N GLY A 544 2.77 -3.25 -11.19
CA GLY A 544 2.04 -2.28 -10.36
C GLY A 544 1.86 -0.92 -11.03
N TYR A 545 1.71 -0.91 -12.35
CA TYR A 545 1.49 0.26 -13.17
C TYR A 545 0.00 0.60 -13.30
N SER A 546 -0.30 1.80 -13.79
CA SER A 546 -1.66 2.20 -14.18
C SER A 546 -1.99 1.71 -15.59
N LEU A 547 -3.20 1.20 -15.79
CA LEU A 547 -3.76 0.97 -17.12
C LEU A 547 -4.65 2.14 -17.54
N TRP A 548 -4.26 2.78 -18.64
CA TRP A 548 -5.01 3.85 -19.27
C TRP A 548 -5.76 3.30 -20.47
N ILE A 549 -7.08 3.49 -20.47
CA ILE A 549 -8.00 3.05 -21.52
C ILE A 549 -8.46 4.27 -22.31
N TRP A 550 -8.26 4.23 -23.62
CA TRP A 550 -8.50 5.36 -24.52
C TRP A 550 -9.62 5.03 -25.49
N SER A 551 -10.53 5.98 -25.71
CA SER A 551 -11.63 5.85 -26.69
C SER A 551 -11.43 6.76 -27.88
N CYS A 552 -11.87 6.32 -29.07
CA CYS A 552 -11.81 7.14 -30.27
C CYS A 552 -12.75 8.36 -30.14
N THR A 553 -12.27 9.53 -30.51
CA THR A 553 -13.06 10.78 -30.49
C THR A 553 -14.14 10.85 -31.57
N THR A 554 -14.04 10.02 -32.62
CA THR A 554 -14.96 10.01 -33.78
C THR A 554 -16.03 8.93 -33.69
N SER A 555 -15.77 7.82 -33.01
CA SER A 555 -16.69 6.68 -32.92
C SER A 555 -16.51 5.85 -31.66
N TRP A 556 -17.60 5.62 -30.94
CA TRP A 556 -17.64 4.74 -29.77
C TRP A 556 -17.59 3.24 -30.10
N ASP A 557 -17.79 2.89 -31.38
CA ASP A 557 -17.75 1.50 -31.86
C ASP A 557 -16.33 1.03 -32.18
N HIS A 558 -15.38 1.96 -32.29
CA HIS A 558 -13.99 1.59 -32.52
C HIS A 558 -13.38 0.93 -31.28
N PRO A 559 -12.49 -0.07 -31.45
CA PRO A 559 -11.78 -0.67 -30.33
C PRO A 559 -11.02 0.38 -29.52
N VAL A 560 -11.13 0.28 -28.19
CA VAL A 560 -10.32 1.10 -27.29
C VAL A 560 -8.83 0.82 -27.49
N GLN A 561 -8.02 1.84 -27.24
CA GLN A 561 -6.57 1.67 -27.14
C GLN A 561 -6.19 1.61 -25.66
N THR A 562 -5.03 1.03 -25.36
CA THR A 562 -4.53 0.93 -23.99
C THR A 562 -3.07 1.36 -23.92
N SER A 563 -2.68 2.01 -22.82
CA SER A 563 -1.28 2.21 -22.45
C SER A 563 -1.08 1.89 -20.97
N MET A 564 0.15 1.54 -20.61
CA MET A 564 0.54 1.23 -19.24
C MET A 564 1.69 2.15 -18.82
N GLN A 565 1.59 2.77 -17.63
CA GLN A 565 2.54 3.76 -17.14
C GLN A 565 2.80 3.64 -15.64
#